data_AF-A0A0F9UVD1-F1
#
_entry.id   AF-A0A0F9UVD1-F1
#
_cell.length_a   1.000
_cell.length_b   1.000
_cell.length_c   1.000
_cell.angle_alpha   90.00
_cell.angle_beta   90.00
_cell.angle_gamma   90.00
#
_symmetry.space_group_name_H-M   'P 1'
#
loop_
_entity.id
_entity.type
_entity.pdbx_description
1 polymer ?
#
loop_
_entity_poly.entity_id
_entity_poly.type
_entity_poly.pdbx_seq_one_letter_code
_entity_poly.pdbx_strand_id
1 'polypeptide(L)' 'MRVKIRITGDQKNKEKGFYLLMIDGDTYSNKLWEFVIDERSLEVLNKNKIGYVVVKEK' A
#
# COMPACT_ATOMS: atom_id res chain seq x y z
N MET A 1 9.34 -8.04 6.96
CA MET A 1 8.22 -8.04 7.93
C MET A 1 6.97 -7.62 7.17
N ARG A 2 5.77 -8.13 7.50
CA ARG A 2 4.54 -7.65 6.86
C ARG A 2 3.98 -6.46 7.64
N VAL A 3 3.53 -5.43 6.92
CA VAL A 3 2.95 -4.21 7.48
C VAL A 3 1.60 -3.95 6.85
N LYS A 4 0.65 -3.48 7.66
CA LYS A 4 -0.64 -3.02 7.17
C LYS A 4 -0.55 -1.53 6.88
N ILE A 5 -0.97 -1.12 5.70
CA ILE A 5 -1.01 0.28 5.27
C ILE A 5 -2.38 0.66 4.74
N ARG A 6 -2.66 1.96 4.72
CA ARG A 6 -3.76 2.56 3.98
C ARG A 6 -3.22 3.60 3.00
N ILE A 7 -3.54 3.46 1.72
CA ILE A 7 -3.12 4.43 0.70
C ILE A 7 -3.97 5.70 0.86
N THR A 8 -3.29 6.84 0.87
CA THR A 8 -3.88 8.17 1.02
C THR A 8 -3.79 8.97 -0.28
N GLY A 9 -4.51 10.09 -0.35
CA GLY A 9 -4.59 10.92 -1.54
C GLY A 9 -5.87 10.70 -2.36
N ASP A 10 -5.84 11.22 -3.59
CA ASP A 10 -6.95 11.13 -4.54
C ASP A 10 -7.15 9.69 -5.06
N GLN A 11 -8.25 9.48 -5.78
CA GLN A 11 -8.58 8.15 -6.31
C GLN A 11 -7.52 7.63 -7.29
N LYS A 12 -6.90 8.53 -8.07
CA LYS A 12 -5.85 8.18 -9.02
C LYS A 12 -4.59 7.65 -8.32
N ASN A 13 -4.16 8.26 -7.21
CA ASN A 13 -3.03 7.77 -6.42
C ASN A 13 -3.35 6.44 -5.73
N LYS A 14 -4.60 6.26 -5.30
CA LYS A 14 -5.06 4.99 -4.72
C LYS A 14 -5.03 3.85 -5.72
N GLU A 15 -5.53 4.07 -6.93
CA GLU A 15 -5.49 3.08 -8.02
C GLU A 15 -4.05 2.79 -8.48
N LYS A 16 -3.22 3.83 -8.63
CA LYS A 16 -1.81 3.67 -8.99
C LYS A 16 -1.05 2.89 -7.92
N GLY A 17 -1.25 3.23 -6.65
CA GLY A 17 -0.62 2.52 -5.54
C GLY A 17 -1.08 1.07 -5.42
N PHE A 18 -2.36 0.79 -5.64
CA PHE A 18 -2.87 -0.58 -5.73
C PHE A 18 -2.16 -1.38 -6.83
N TYR A 19 -2.09 -0.82 -8.04
CA TYR A 19 -1.45 -1.48 -9.18
C TYR A 19 0.04 -1.79 -8.89
N LEU A 20 0.77 -0.83 -8.32
CA LEU A 20 2.18 -1.00 -7.96
C LEU A 20 2.38 -2.13 -6.94
N LEU A 21 1.49 -2.28 -5.97
CA LEU A 21 1.58 -3.31 -4.94
C LEU A 21 1.16 -4.69 -5.46
N MET A 22 0.29 -4.76 -6.45
CA MET A 22 -0.13 -6.03 -7.07
C MET A 22 0.96 -6.65 -7.96
N ILE A 23 1.89 -5.85 -8.49
CA ILE A 23 3.02 -6.36 -9.28
C ILE A 23 3.94 -7.26 -8.44
N ASP A 24 4.11 -6.97 -7.15
CA ASP A 24 4.93 -7.76 -6.23
C ASP A 24 4.23 -9.06 -5.76
N GLY A 25 2.94 -9.26 -6.06
CA GLY A 25 2.19 -10.50 -5.79
C GLY A 25 1.88 -10.80 -4.30
N ASP A 26 2.58 -10.17 -3.36
CA ASP A 26 2.47 -10.38 -1.90
C ASP A 26 1.53 -9.39 -1.18
N THR A 27 0.52 -8.88 -1.89
CA THR A 27 -0.39 -7.85 -1.39
C THR A 27 -1.78 -8.44 -1.08
N TYR A 28 -2.19 -8.36 0.18
CA TYR A 28 -3.53 -8.77 0.62
C TYR A 28 -4.35 -7.55 1.02
N SER A 29 -5.57 -7.42 0.50
CA SER A 29 -6.49 -6.35 0.92
C SER A 29 -7.72 -6.95 1.57
N ASN A 30 -8.02 -6.52 2.80
CA ASN A 30 -9.24 -6.93 3.52
C ASN A 30 -10.29 -5.80 3.57
N LYS A 31 -9.90 -4.57 3.19
CA LYS A 31 -10.74 -3.37 3.15
C LYS A 31 -10.29 -2.46 2.02
N LEU A 32 -11.23 -1.70 1.46
CA LEU A 32 -10.97 -0.77 0.37
C LEU A 32 -9.81 0.20 0.73
N TRP A 33 -8.74 0.18 -0.05
CA TRP A 33 -7.51 0.99 0.12
C TRP A 33 -6.62 0.63 1.32
N GLU A 34 -6.91 -0.46 2.03
CA GLU A 34 -6.03 -1.03 3.04
C GLU A 34 -5.34 -2.29 2.51
N PHE A 35 -4.04 -2.39 2.72
CA PHE A 35 -3.21 -3.45 2.18
C PHE A 35 -2.26 -3.97 3.26
N VAL A 36 -2.07 -5.29 3.30
CA VAL A 36 -1.00 -5.94 4.03
C VAL A 36 0.06 -6.30 2.98
N ILE A 37 1.25 -5.73 3.13
CA ILE A 37 2.36 -5.85 2.18
C ILE A 37 3.65 -6.18 2.92
N ASP A 38 4.68 -6.63 2.20
CA ASP A 38 6.03 -6.65 2.74
C ASP A 38 6.52 -5.20 2.95
N GLU A 39 7.20 -4.95 4.06
CA GLU A 39 7.79 -3.65 4.39
C GLU A 39 8.72 -3.13 3.28
N ARG A 40 9.37 -4.02 2.52
CA ARG A 40 10.19 -3.64 1.36
C ARG A 40 9.36 -2.98 0.25
N SER A 41 8.09 -3.35 0.08
CA SER A 41 7.21 -2.74 -0.92
C SER A 41 6.86 -1.28 -0.60
N LEU A 42 7.13 -0.79 0.63
CA LEU A 42 7.03 0.64 0.96
C LEU A 42 7.98 1.49 0.12
N GLU A 43 9.13 0.95 -0.28
CA GLU A 43 10.07 1.66 -1.15
C GLU A 43 9.45 1.97 -2.52
N VAL A 44 8.65 1.05 -3.07
CA VAL A 44 7.96 1.26 -4.35
C VAL A 44 6.98 2.42 -4.24
N LEU A 45 6.23 2.50 -3.13
CA LEU A 45 5.31 3.61 -2.87
C LEU A 45 6.06 4.94 -2.72
N ASN A 46 7.16 4.96 -1.95
CA ASN A 46 7.99 6.14 -1.75
C ASN A 46 8.60 6.64 -3.07
N LYS A 47 9.19 5.74 -3.88
CA LYS A 47 9.76 6.06 -5.20
C LYS A 47 8.72 6.65 -6.15
N ASN A 48 7.46 6.19 -6.05
CA ASN A 48 6.36 6.65 -6.88
C ASN A 48 5.57 7.83 -6.29
N LYS A 49 6.01 8.38 -5.14
CA LYS A 49 5.33 9.46 -4.41
C LYS A 49 3.88 9.12 -4.06
N ILE A 50 3.60 7.86 -3.74
CA ILE A 50 2.29 7.41 -3.27
C ILE A 50 2.22 7.61 -1.76
N GLY A 51 1.25 8.41 -1.31
CA GLY A 51 0.99 8.60 0.10
C GLY A 51 0.39 7.36 0.75
N TYR A 52 0.85 7.02 1.95
CA TYR A 52 0.24 5.96 2.76
C TYR A 52 0.41 6.25 4.25
N VAL A 53 -0.38 5.57 5.07
CA VAL A 53 -0.22 5.52 6.52
C VAL A 53 -0.13 4.08 6.99
N VAL A 54 0.76 3.80 7.94
CA VAL A 54 0.83 2.48 8.57
C VAL A 54 -0.31 2.34 9.58
N VAL A 55 -1.10 1.27 9.43
CA VAL A 55 -2.22 0.95 10.31
C VAL A 55 -1.71 -0.01 11.38
N LYS A 56 -1.54 0.47 12.61
CA LYS A 56 -1.25 -0.42 13.75
C LYS A 56 -2.56 -1.09 14.17
N GLU A 57 -2.60 -2.43 14.16
CA GLU A 57 -3.67 -3.14 14.86
C GLU A 57 -3.45 -2.93 16.37
N LYS A 58 -4.53 -2.51 17.06
CA LYS A 58 -4.55 -2.35 18.52
C LYS A 58 -4.74 -3.70 19.19
#